data_AF-A0A7Z8P4U6-F1
#
_entry.id   AF-A0A7Z8P4U6-F1
#
_cell.length_a   1.000
_cell.length_b   1.000
_cell.length_c   1.000
_cell.angle_alpha   90.00
_cell.angle_beta   90.00
_cell.angle_gamma   90.00
#
_symmetry.space_group_name_H-M   'P 1'
#
loop_
_entity.id
_entity.type
_entity.pdbx_description
1 polymer ?
#
loop_
_entity_poly.entity_id
_entity_poly.type
_entity_poly.pdbx_seq_one_letter_code
_entity_poly.pdbx_strand_id
1 'polypeptide(L)'
;MKNKLLIVLVLLSIILIGASIVSAKSSYLYAFNQHYNTGDTVLDTCDVCHSGPNGGSLDSYGRAYSQTRSFAVIEEQDSDGDGFTNLEEINALRFPGDSSDYPQIESTNAENTTEEVTELVVNETTTVSVEETTTNETWEQETSEIGNEESTETTENTTGNQQSPGFETMIAVFGIIVAFYVKR
;
A
#
# COMPACT_ATOMS: atom_id res chain seq x y z
N MET A 1 -25.13 17.31 50.35
CA MET A 1 -25.05 17.98 49.03
C MET A 1 -23.65 17.93 48.42
N LYS A 2 -22.58 18.15 49.20
CA LYS A 2 -21.17 18.08 48.74
C LYS A 2 -20.78 16.74 48.10
N ASN A 3 -21.24 15.62 48.67
CA ASN A 3 -20.89 14.27 48.21
C ASN A 3 -21.59 13.93 46.87
N LYS A 4 -22.79 14.47 46.64
CA LYS A 4 -23.52 14.32 45.37
C LYS A 4 -22.85 15.14 44.26
N LEU A 5 -22.36 16.33 44.59
CA LEU A 5 -21.59 17.18 43.67
C LEU A 5 -20.25 16.54 43.28
N LEU A 6 -19.54 15.95 44.24
CA LEU A 6 -18.29 15.22 43.99
C LEU A 6 -18.49 13.99 43.10
N ILE A 7 -19.57 13.22 43.31
CA ILE A 7 -19.89 12.07 42.46
C ILE A 7 -20.18 12.51 41.02
N VAL A 8 -20.94 13.60 40.84
CA VAL A 8 -21.22 14.14 39.50
C VAL A 8 -19.94 14.63 38.81
N LEU A 9 -19.04 15.30 39.53
CA LEU A 9 -17.76 15.75 38.95
C LEU A 9 -16.83 14.60 38.57
N VAL A 10 -16.75 13.56 39.39
CA VAL A 10 -15.93 12.36 39.08
C VAL A 10 -16.50 11.64 37.85
N LEU A 11 -17.82 11.46 37.78
CA LEU A 11 -18.46 10.85 36.62
C LEU A 11 -18.26 11.68 35.34
N LEU A 12 -18.32 13.02 35.44
CA LEU A 12 -18.05 13.92 34.31
C LEU A 12 -16.59 13.82 33.83
N SER A 13 -15.64 13.67 34.76
CA SER A 13 -14.21 13.56 34.41
C SER A 13 -13.86 12.25 33.71
N ILE A 14 -14.51 11.14 34.08
CA ILE A 14 -14.29 9.82 33.46
C ILE A 14 -14.80 9.80 32.01
N ILE A 15 -15.88 10.52 31.71
CA ILE A 15 -16.43 10.65 30.34
C ILE A 15 -15.47 11.44 29.43
N LEU A 16 -14.66 12.36 29.99
CA LEU A 16 -13.78 13.24 29.21
C LEU A 16 -12.45 12.60 28.80
N ILE A 17 -12.04 11.49 29.44
CA ILE A 17 -10.76 10.80 29.18
C ILE A 17 -10.88 9.77 28.03
N GLY A 18 -12.10 9.48 27.56
CA GLY A 18 -12.38 8.47 26.53
C GLY A 18 -12.36 8.94 25.08
N ALA A 19 -11.95 10.17 24.79
CA ALA A 19 -11.84 10.65 23.42
C ALA A 19 -10.54 10.12 22.80
N SER A 20 -10.53 8.85 22.40
CA SER A 20 -9.53 8.31 21.49
C SER A 20 -9.66 9.08 20.16
N ILE A 21 -8.76 10.02 19.89
CA ILE A 21 -8.55 10.53 18.54
C ILE A 21 -7.87 9.42 17.73
N VAL A 22 -8.66 8.42 17.35
CA VAL A 22 -8.25 7.45 16.34
C VAL A 22 -8.39 8.15 15.00
N SER A 23 -7.24 8.54 14.43
CA SER A 23 -7.19 8.87 13.01
C SER A 23 -7.36 7.55 12.26
N ALA A 24 -8.57 7.29 11.76
CA ALA A 24 -8.82 6.10 10.97
C ALA A 24 -8.14 6.27 9.60
N LYS A 25 -6.93 5.72 9.46
CA LYS A 25 -6.29 5.58 8.15
C LYS A 25 -7.21 4.71 7.28
N SER A 26 -7.34 5.05 5.99
CA SER A 26 -8.10 4.22 5.07
C SER A 26 -7.44 2.84 4.97
N SER A 27 -8.22 1.79 4.70
CA SER A 27 -7.69 0.44 4.51
C SER A 27 -6.69 0.36 3.36
N TYR A 28 -6.84 1.22 2.34
CA TYR A 28 -5.92 1.32 1.21
C TYR A 28 -4.58 1.96 1.62
N LEU A 29 -4.61 3.05 2.38
CA LEU A 29 -3.37 3.66 2.89
C LEU A 29 -2.64 2.70 3.83
N TYR A 30 -3.38 2.02 4.71
CA TYR A 30 -2.78 0.98 5.55
C TYR A 30 -2.16 -0.14 4.71
N ALA A 31 -2.85 -0.65 3.69
CA ALA A 31 -2.30 -1.67 2.80
C ALA A 31 -1.06 -1.19 2.04
N PHE A 32 -1.07 0.06 1.55
CA PHE A 32 0.07 0.70 0.91
C PHE A 32 1.28 0.73 1.86
N ASN A 33 1.08 1.23 3.08
CA ASN A 33 2.15 1.32 4.07
C ASN A 33 2.71 -0.05 4.47
N GLN A 34 1.86 -1.06 4.57
CA GLN A 34 2.29 -2.42 4.88
C GLN A 34 3.05 -3.06 3.71
N HIS A 35 2.66 -2.77 2.48
CA HIS A 35 3.30 -3.32 1.27
C HIS A 35 4.71 -2.73 1.08
N TYR A 36 4.87 -1.42 1.27
CA TYR A 36 6.14 -0.72 1.02
C TYR A 36 6.93 -0.39 2.30
N ASN A 37 6.41 -0.72 3.49
CA ASN A 37 6.98 -0.35 4.78
C ASN A 37 7.21 1.19 4.92
N THR A 38 6.24 1.98 4.47
CA THR A 38 6.28 3.45 4.46
C THR A 38 5.52 4.10 5.62
N GLY A 39 5.12 3.32 6.62
CA GLY A 39 4.50 3.86 7.84
C GLY A 39 5.38 4.91 8.53
N ASP A 40 4.76 5.98 9.04
CA ASP A 40 5.44 7.12 9.65
C ASP A 40 6.41 7.92 8.73
N THR A 41 6.36 7.70 7.42
CA THR A 41 7.10 8.49 6.43
C THR A 41 6.23 9.61 5.83
N VAL A 42 6.82 10.42 4.94
CA VAL A 42 6.08 11.42 4.18
C VAL A 42 4.98 10.81 3.29
N LEU A 43 5.09 9.53 2.92
CA LEU A 43 4.11 8.81 2.12
C LEU A 43 2.96 8.24 2.95
N ASP A 44 3.02 8.33 4.29
CA ASP A 44 1.97 7.85 5.18
C ASP A 44 0.81 8.85 5.32
N THR A 45 0.33 9.33 4.17
CA THR A 45 -0.76 10.29 4.01
C THR A 45 -1.64 9.90 2.83
N CYS A 46 -2.88 10.40 2.82
CA CYS A 46 -3.78 10.21 1.68
C CYS A 46 -3.25 10.84 0.38
N ASP A 47 -2.30 11.77 0.50
CA ASP A 47 -1.74 12.50 -0.64
C ASP A 47 -0.94 11.60 -1.60
N VAL A 48 -0.61 10.36 -1.21
CA VAL A 48 0.01 9.36 -2.10
C VAL A 48 -0.90 8.90 -3.25
N CYS A 49 -2.21 9.02 -3.09
CA CYS A 49 -3.21 8.62 -4.09
C CYS A 49 -4.15 9.77 -4.48
N HIS A 50 -4.05 10.92 -3.82
CA HIS A 50 -5.01 12.01 -3.95
C HIS A 50 -4.33 13.37 -4.04
N SER A 51 -4.77 14.18 -5.00
CA SER A 51 -4.25 15.54 -5.25
C SER A 51 -4.89 16.61 -4.35
N GLY A 52 -5.19 16.31 -3.09
CA GLY A 52 -5.76 17.30 -2.18
C GLY A 52 -5.96 16.83 -0.72
N PRO A 53 -6.07 17.80 0.21
CA PRO A 53 -6.04 17.52 1.63
C PRO A 53 -7.21 16.61 2.05
N ASN A 54 -6.89 15.55 2.78
CA ASN A 54 -7.83 14.54 3.30
C ASN A 54 -8.47 13.62 2.25
N GLY A 55 -7.79 13.33 1.13
CA GLY A 55 -8.24 12.32 0.18
C GLY A 55 -9.21 12.86 -0.88
N GLY A 56 -8.83 13.96 -1.53
CA GLY A 56 -9.59 14.62 -2.61
C GLY A 56 -9.75 13.79 -3.89
N SER A 57 -9.59 14.41 -5.06
CA SER A 57 -9.59 13.67 -6.33
C SER A 57 -8.36 12.75 -6.42
N LEU A 58 -8.50 11.61 -7.10
CA LEU A 58 -7.35 10.74 -7.36
C LEU A 58 -6.32 11.49 -8.23
N ASP A 59 -5.05 11.41 -7.85
CA ASP A 59 -3.93 11.82 -8.70
C ASP A 59 -3.66 10.75 -9.79
N SER A 60 -2.53 10.87 -10.47
CA SER A 60 -2.10 9.91 -11.49
C SER A 60 -1.87 8.51 -10.93
N TYR A 61 -1.13 8.39 -9.83
CA TYR A 61 -0.85 7.12 -9.17
C TYR A 61 -2.12 6.43 -8.66
N GLY A 62 -2.94 7.16 -7.92
CA GLY A 62 -4.21 6.69 -7.39
C GLY A 62 -5.17 6.24 -8.48
N ARG A 63 -5.16 6.91 -9.66
CA ARG A 63 -5.90 6.44 -10.84
C ARG A 63 -5.32 5.16 -11.44
N ALA A 64 -4.00 5.02 -11.53
CA ALA A 64 -3.37 3.78 -12.01
C ALA A 64 -3.73 2.61 -11.08
N TYR A 65 -3.58 2.79 -9.77
CA TYR A 65 -3.99 1.80 -8.77
C TYR A 65 -5.48 1.49 -8.82
N SER A 66 -6.34 2.49 -9.06
CA SER A 66 -7.79 2.27 -9.08
C SER A 66 -8.26 1.29 -10.17
N GLN A 67 -7.49 1.18 -11.27
CA GLN A 67 -7.80 0.31 -12.41
C GLN A 67 -7.37 -1.13 -12.17
N THR A 68 -6.24 -1.35 -11.49
CA THR A 68 -5.65 -2.68 -11.31
C THR A 68 -5.91 -3.26 -9.94
N ARG A 69 -6.07 -2.40 -8.92
CA ARG A 69 -6.11 -2.73 -7.48
C ARG A 69 -4.92 -3.58 -7.03
N SER A 70 -3.79 -3.43 -7.72
CA SER A 70 -2.56 -4.17 -7.46
C SER A 70 -1.37 -3.23 -7.50
N PHE A 71 -0.65 -3.13 -6.39
CA PHE A 71 0.58 -2.35 -6.28
C PHE A 71 1.65 -2.89 -7.25
N ALA A 72 1.91 -4.20 -7.23
CA ALA A 72 2.89 -4.86 -8.09
C ALA A 72 2.68 -4.62 -9.59
N VAL A 73 1.44 -4.46 -10.06
CA VAL A 73 1.15 -4.24 -11.49
C VAL A 73 1.51 -2.82 -11.95
N ILE A 74 1.50 -1.85 -11.02
CA ILE A 74 1.80 -0.46 -11.34
C ILE A 74 3.21 -0.05 -10.94
N GLU A 75 3.97 -0.86 -10.20
CA GLU A 75 5.31 -0.53 -9.71
C GLU A 75 6.28 -0.06 -10.82
N GLU A 76 6.22 -0.66 -12.02
CA GLU A 76 7.06 -0.31 -13.17
C GLU A 76 6.50 0.84 -14.04
N GLN A 77 5.33 1.38 -13.70
CA GLN A 77 4.74 2.50 -14.43
C GLN A 77 5.32 3.81 -13.90
N ASP A 78 5.51 4.77 -14.80
CA ASP A 78 5.72 6.18 -14.49
C ASP A 78 4.33 6.85 -14.60
N SER A 79 3.65 7.03 -13.45
CA SER A 79 2.24 7.42 -13.47
C SER A 79 2.04 8.89 -13.82
N ASP A 80 2.94 9.76 -13.38
CA ASP A 80 2.87 11.21 -13.55
C ASP A 80 3.74 11.75 -14.68
N GLY A 81 4.60 10.92 -15.26
CA GLY A 81 5.35 11.19 -16.48
C GLY A 81 6.64 11.96 -16.27
N ASP A 82 7.25 11.86 -15.08
CA ASP A 82 8.48 12.59 -14.74
C ASP A 82 9.79 11.83 -15.08
N GLY A 83 9.66 10.58 -15.54
CA GLY A 83 10.77 9.72 -15.96
C GLY A 83 11.24 8.74 -14.88
N PHE A 84 10.61 8.69 -13.71
CA PHE A 84 10.85 7.67 -12.69
C PHE A 84 9.66 6.73 -12.57
N THR A 85 9.93 5.46 -12.28
CA THR A 85 8.86 4.52 -11.99
C THR A 85 8.31 4.75 -10.58
N ASN A 86 7.04 4.41 -10.37
CA ASN A 86 6.37 4.53 -9.08
C ASN A 86 7.19 3.87 -7.96
N LEU A 87 7.82 2.71 -8.22
CA LEU A 87 8.63 2.00 -7.23
C LEU A 87 9.94 2.75 -6.90
N GLU A 88 10.59 3.36 -7.89
CA GLU A 88 11.79 4.18 -7.65
C GLU A 88 11.48 5.37 -6.75
N GLU A 89 10.37 6.04 -7.01
CA GLU A 89 9.90 7.17 -6.21
C GLU A 89 9.51 6.76 -4.79
N ILE A 90 8.72 5.69 -4.63
CA ILE A 90 8.31 5.19 -3.31
C ILE A 90 9.54 4.81 -2.47
N ASN A 91 10.53 4.13 -3.08
CA ASN A 91 11.79 3.79 -2.41
C ASN A 91 12.61 5.04 -2.04
N ALA A 92 12.49 6.12 -2.82
CA ALA A 92 13.09 7.42 -2.54
C ALA A 92 12.23 8.32 -1.63
N LEU A 93 11.12 7.79 -1.10
CA LEU A 93 10.13 8.51 -0.29
C LEU A 93 9.54 9.74 -1.00
N ARG A 94 9.27 9.60 -2.29
CA ARG A 94 8.67 10.61 -3.17
C ARG A 94 7.26 10.21 -3.60
N PHE A 95 6.42 11.19 -3.93
CA PHE A 95 5.03 10.99 -4.27
C PHE A 95 4.85 10.56 -5.74
N PRO A 96 4.50 9.28 -6.04
CA PRO A 96 4.45 8.74 -7.41
C PRO A 96 3.34 9.28 -8.32
N GLY A 97 2.58 10.26 -7.80
CA GLY A 97 1.51 10.94 -8.52
C GLY A 97 1.77 12.44 -8.69
N ASP A 98 2.95 12.92 -8.29
CA ASP A 98 3.36 14.32 -8.34
C ASP A 98 4.68 14.48 -9.11
N SER A 99 4.56 14.81 -10.40
CA SER A 99 5.68 15.04 -11.32
C SER A 99 6.69 16.12 -10.89
N SER A 100 6.41 16.85 -9.80
CA SER A 100 7.33 17.84 -9.23
C SER A 100 8.11 17.31 -8.02
N ASP A 101 7.78 16.12 -7.51
CA ASP A 101 8.44 15.46 -6.40
C ASP A 101 9.13 14.16 -6.84
N TYR A 102 10.35 14.29 -7.36
CA TYR A 102 11.08 13.15 -7.92
C TYR A 102 12.50 12.99 -7.37
N PRO A 103 13.09 11.78 -7.45
CA PRO A 103 14.48 11.55 -7.09
C PRO A 103 15.42 12.50 -7.82
N GLN A 104 16.31 13.16 -7.07
CA GLN A 104 17.36 13.98 -7.69
C GLN A 104 18.48 13.04 -8.17
N ILE A 105 18.74 13.01 -9.47
CA ILE A 105 19.95 12.37 -10.00
C ILE A 105 21.11 13.30 -9.68
N GLU A 106 21.94 12.91 -8.73
CA GLU A 106 23.27 13.50 -8.55
C GLU A 106 24.03 13.28 -9.87
N SER A 107 23.98 14.27 -10.75
CA SER A 107 24.76 14.28 -11.97
C SER A 107 26.22 14.35 -11.55
N THR A 108 26.82 13.19 -11.37
CA THR A 108 28.24 13.06 -11.06
C THR A 108 28.93 13.65 -12.27
N ASN A 109 29.38 14.89 -12.13
CA ASN A 109 30.10 15.60 -13.16
C ASN A 109 31.32 14.74 -13.47
N ALA A 110 31.25 14.01 -14.59
CA ALA A 110 32.38 13.26 -15.12
C ALA A 110 33.44 14.32 -15.43
N GLU A 111 34.33 14.53 -14.46
CA GLU A 111 35.54 15.31 -14.63
C GLU A 111 36.30 14.68 -15.80
N ASN A 112 36.19 15.38 -16.93
CA ASN A 112 36.80 15.05 -18.20
C ASN A 112 38.32 14.96 -18.03
N THR A 113 38.82 13.78 -17.65
CA THR A 113 40.23 13.45 -17.83
C THR A 113 40.38 13.03 -19.28
N THR A 114 40.63 14.03 -20.12
CA THR A 114 41.14 13.89 -21.47
C THR A 114 42.53 13.24 -21.39
N GLU A 115 42.57 11.92 -21.46
CA GLU A 115 43.78 11.22 -21.91
C GLU A 115 43.75 11.16 -23.44
N GLU A 116 44.57 12.03 -24.02
CA GLU A 116 45.07 11.95 -25.39
C GLU A 116 45.75 10.59 -25.60
N VAL A 117 45.05 9.64 -26.23
CA VAL A 117 45.68 8.44 -26.79
C VAL A 117 45.42 8.39 -28.29
N THR A 118 46.54 8.55 -28.98
CA THR A 118 46.80 8.57 -30.40
C THR A 118 46.15 7.41 -31.17
N GLU A 119 45.40 7.82 -32.18
CA GLU A 119 45.00 7.15 -33.42
C GLU A 119 45.84 5.92 -33.83
N LEU A 120 45.19 4.78 -34.03
CA LEU A 120 45.63 3.74 -34.97
C LEU A 120 44.43 3.24 -35.77
N VAL A 121 44.35 3.78 -36.98
CA VAL A 121 43.49 3.40 -38.10
C VAL A 121 43.74 1.95 -38.50
N VAL A 122 42.69 1.11 -38.53
CA VAL A 122 42.61 -0.02 -39.47
C VAL A 122 41.19 -0.10 -40.03
N ASN A 123 41.08 0.24 -41.31
CA ASN A 123 39.97 -0.09 -42.20
C ASN A 123 39.88 -1.61 -42.36
N GLU A 124 38.68 -2.19 -42.23
CA GLU A 124 38.24 -3.18 -43.23
C GLU A 124 36.72 -3.29 -43.30
N THR A 125 36.21 -2.90 -44.47
CA THR A 125 34.87 -3.18 -44.96
C THR A 125 34.78 -4.66 -45.32
N THR A 126 33.82 -5.39 -44.75
CA THR A 126 33.28 -6.60 -45.38
C THR A 126 31.77 -6.65 -45.15
N THR A 127 31.06 -6.39 -46.23
CA THR A 127 29.66 -6.74 -46.48
C THR A 127 29.51 -8.27 -46.48
N VAL A 128 28.42 -8.82 -45.92
CA VAL A 128 27.54 -9.85 -46.53
C VAL A 128 26.40 -10.24 -45.57
N SER A 129 25.19 -10.00 -46.08
CA SER A 129 23.93 -10.77 -46.06
C SER A 129 23.45 -11.60 -44.85
N VAL A 130 22.28 -11.17 -44.35
CA VAL A 130 21.01 -11.92 -44.13
C VAL A 130 21.09 -13.40 -43.76
N GLU A 131 20.59 -13.74 -42.57
CA GLU A 131 19.61 -14.81 -42.38
C GLU A 131 18.78 -14.55 -41.11
N GLU A 132 17.47 -14.37 -41.31
CA GLU A 132 16.44 -14.46 -40.26
C GLU A 132 16.49 -15.86 -39.65
N THR A 133 16.48 -15.97 -38.32
CA THR A 133 16.09 -17.21 -37.66
C THR A 133 15.09 -16.89 -36.56
N THR A 134 13.83 -17.07 -36.94
CA THR A 134 12.66 -17.23 -36.10
C THR A 134 12.84 -18.41 -35.16
N THR A 135 12.77 -18.19 -33.85
CA THR A 135 12.46 -19.23 -32.87
C THR A 135 11.20 -18.85 -32.13
N ASN A 136 10.10 -19.44 -32.57
CA ASN A 136 8.81 -19.45 -31.91
C ASN A 136 8.85 -20.56 -30.86
N GLU A 137 8.76 -20.21 -29.58
CA GLU A 137 8.46 -21.19 -28.53
C GLU A 137 6.95 -21.23 -28.31
N THR A 138 6.33 -22.19 -28.99
CA THR A 138 5.00 -22.72 -28.73
C THR A 138 5.07 -23.58 -27.46
N TRP A 139 4.35 -23.21 -26.42
CA TRP A 139 4.00 -24.13 -25.33
C TRP A 139 2.55 -24.59 -25.53
N GLU A 140 2.42 -25.90 -25.66
CA GLU A 140 1.22 -26.62 -26.07
C GLU A 140 0.14 -26.58 -24.97
N GLN A 141 -1.10 -26.35 -25.39
CA GLN A 141 -2.28 -26.62 -24.60
C GLN A 141 -2.55 -28.12 -24.59
N GLU A 142 -2.62 -28.73 -23.40
CA GLU A 142 -3.28 -30.02 -23.23
C GLU A 142 -4.69 -29.78 -22.69
N THR A 143 -5.68 -30.00 -23.56
CA THR A 143 -7.08 -30.20 -23.20
C THR A 143 -7.36 -31.70 -23.19
N SER A 144 -7.89 -32.23 -22.09
CA SER A 144 -8.59 -33.51 -22.09
C SER A 144 -9.88 -33.37 -21.29
N GLU A 145 -10.96 -33.79 -21.92
CA GLU A 145 -12.35 -33.58 -21.54
C GLU A 145 -12.98 -34.90 -21.03
N ILE A 146 -13.88 -34.73 -20.05
CA ILE A 146 -15.11 -35.51 -19.79
C ILE A 146 -15.03 -36.80 -18.96
N GLY A 147 -15.84 -36.81 -17.88
CA GLY A 147 -16.40 -38.03 -17.29
C GLY A 147 -17.09 -37.81 -15.93
N ASN A 148 -18.35 -37.40 -15.94
CA ASN A 148 -19.27 -37.29 -14.79
C ASN A 148 -19.29 -38.54 -13.89
N GLU A 149 -19.28 -38.34 -12.57
CA GLU A 149 -20.10 -39.15 -11.65
C GLU A 149 -20.73 -38.28 -10.54
N GLU A 150 -21.96 -38.69 -10.23
CA GLU A 150 -23.01 -38.12 -9.42
C GLU A 150 -22.84 -38.45 -7.93
N SER A 151 -22.94 -37.47 -7.02
CA SER A 151 -23.43 -37.71 -5.65
C SER A 151 -23.74 -36.42 -4.86
N THR A 152 -25.04 -36.20 -4.64
CA THR A 152 -25.73 -35.67 -3.44
C THR A 152 -24.99 -34.86 -2.35
N GLU A 153 -25.41 -33.59 -2.24
CA GLU A 153 -25.95 -32.87 -1.06
C GLU A 153 -25.32 -33.13 0.33
N THR A 154 -24.73 -32.09 0.96
CA THR A 154 -25.14 -31.51 2.26
C THR A 154 -24.28 -30.29 2.64
N THR A 155 -24.96 -29.14 2.72
CA THR A 155 -24.91 -28.04 3.70
C THR A 155 -23.66 -27.83 4.59
N GLU A 156 -23.04 -26.65 4.49
CA GLU A 156 -22.90 -25.62 5.57
C GLU A 156 -21.71 -24.70 5.27
N ASN A 157 -21.98 -23.53 4.67
CA ASN A 157 -21.00 -22.46 4.56
C ASN A 157 -21.18 -21.51 5.76
N THR A 158 -20.37 -21.71 6.81
CA THR A 158 -20.32 -20.80 7.95
C THR A 158 -19.59 -19.52 7.55
N THR A 159 -20.31 -18.41 7.68
CA THR A 159 -19.83 -17.04 7.56
C THR A 159 -18.72 -16.78 8.59
N GLY A 160 -17.49 -16.56 8.10
CA GLY A 160 -16.36 -16.10 8.91
C GLY A 160 -16.54 -14.63 9.31
N ASN A 161 -17.24 -14.40 10.41
CA ASN A 161 -17.35 -13.11 11.06
C ASN A 161 -15.98 -12.77 11.71
N GLN A 162 -15.18 -11.90 11.08
CA GLN A 162 -13.93 -11.40 11.68
C GLN A 162 -14.28 -10.32 12.72
N GLN A 163 -14.38 -10.80 13.95
CA GLN A 163 -14.62 -10.05 15.17
C GLN A 163 -13.42 -9.15 15.47
N SER A 164 -13.67 -7.84 15.47
CA SER A 164 -12.73 -6.82 15.98
C SER A 164 -12.43 -7.08 17.47
N PRO A 165 -11.15 -7.10 17.91
CA PRO A 165 -10.82 -7.30 19.31
C PRO A 165 -11.05 -6.00 20.09
N GLY A 166 -12.11 -5.94 20.91
CA GLY A 166 -12.35 -4.71 21.68
C GLY A 166 -13.52 -4.63 22.65
N PHE A 167 -14.13 -5.73 23.12
CA PHE A 167 -15.21 -5.63 24.14
C PHE A 167 -15.25 -6.73 25.21
N GLU A 168 -14.26 -7.62 25.29
CA GLU A 168 -14.36 -8.81 26.17
C GLU A 168 -13.87 -8.61 27.62
N THR A 169 -13.31 -7.45 27.99
CA THR A 169 -12.84 -7.22 29.38
C THR A 169 -13.78 -6.36 30.24
N MET A 170 -14.95 -5.96 29.72
CA MET A 170 -15.87 -5.07 30.44
C MET A 170 -17.02 -5.78 31.19
N ILE A 171 -17.06 -7.11 31.27
CA ILE A 171 -18.09 -7.80 32.07
C ILE A 171 -17.55 -8.21 33.47
N ALA A 172 -16.22 -8.31 33.65
CA ALA A 172 -15.64 -8.69 34.94
C ALA A 172 -15.63 -7.56 35.98
N VAL A 173 -15.62 -6.29 35.57
CA VAL A 173 -15.51 -5.15 36.51
C VAL A 173 -16.86 -4.73 37.09
N PHE A 174 -17.96 -4.85 36.34
CA PHE A 174 -19.30 -4.51 36.84
C PHE A 174 -19.87 -5.53 37.85
N GLY A 175 -19.42 -6.79 37.80
CA GLY A 175 -19.84 -7.82 38.77
C GLY A 175 -19.40 -7.52 40.21
N ILE A 176 -18.26 -6.87 40.40
CA ILE A 176 -17.73 -6.57 41.74
C ILE A 176 -18.47 -5.37 42.38
N ILE A 177 -18.91 -4.40 41.58
CA ILE A 177 -19.57 -3.19 42.12
C ILE A 177 -20.98 -3.51 42.64
N VAL A 178 -21.71 -4.43 42.01
CA VAL A 178 -23.04 -4.86 42.50
C VAL A 178 -22.94 -5.62 43.83
N ALA A 179 -21.88 -6.42 44.02
CA ALA A 179 -21.67 -7.16 45.27
C ALA A 179 -21.44 -6.26 46.49
N PHE A 180 -20.84 -5.07 46.30
CA PHE A 180 -20.68 -4.09 47.39
C PHE A 180 -21.94 -3.27 47.68
N TYR A 181 -22.88 -3.16 46.73
CA TYR A 181 -24.11 -2.39 46.92
C TYR A 181 -25.26 -3.18 47.56
N VAL A 182 -25.29 -4.51 47.41
CA VAL A 182 -26.35 -5.35 48.01
C VAL A 182 -26.08 -5.66 49.49
N LYS A 183 -24.86 -5.43 49.99
CA LYS A 183 -24.46 -5.75 51.38
C LYS A 183 -24.46 -4.55 52.34
N ARG A 184 -25.17 -3.45 52.03
CA ARG A 184 -25.33 -2.34 52.98
C ARG A 184 -26.76 -1.84 53.08
#